data_AF-A0A166CJQ3-F1
#
_entry.id   AF-A0A166CJQ3-F1
#
_cell.length_a   1.000
_cell.length_b   1.000
_cell.length_c   1.000
_cell.angle_alpha   90.00
_cell.angle_beta   90.00
_cell.angle_gamma   90.00
#
_symmetry.space_group_name_H-M   'P 1'
#
loop_
_entity.id
_entity.type
_entity.pdbx_description
1 polymer ?
#
loop_
_entity_poly.entity_id
_entity_poly.type
_entity_poly.pdbx_seq_one_letter_code
_entity_poly.pdbx_strand_id
1 'polypeptide(L)' 'MSSQDPVNLLNDILNKRKSSHLLSWEFQQEGPGHDPVHIAIAKVSGVAVGQGTSKTRKDAKQIAATEAIRVLQASS' A
#
# COMPACT_ATOMS: atom_id res chain seq x y z
N MET A 1 18.70 -5.04 -10.85
CA MET A 1 18.70 -4.94 -9.38
C MET A 1 17.26 -5.11 -8.91
N SER A 2 17.06 -5.99 -7.95
CA SER A 2 15.84 -6.74 -7.63
C SER A 2 14.53 -5.97 -7.77
N SER A 3 13.65 -6.44 -8.67
CA SER A 3 12.25 -6.05 -8.81
C SER A 3 11.42 -6.51 -7.61
N GLN A 4 11.84 -6.17 -6.38
CA GLN A 4 11.06 -6.49 -5.19
C GLN A 4 9.81 -5.63 -5.21
N ASP A 5 8.70 -6.27 -5.56
CA ASP A 5 7.38 -5.66 -5.49
C ASP A 5 7.17 -5.14 -4.05
N PRO A 6 6.94 -3.83 -3.87
CA PRO A 6 6.84 -3.24 -2.54
C PRO A 6 5.67 -3.81 -1.74
N VAL A 7 4.64 -4.38 -2.38
CA VAL A 7 3.56 -5.09 -1.71
C VAL A 7 4.09 -6.38 -1.06
N ASN A 8 4.95 -7.12 -1.76
CA ASN A 8 5.57 -8.33 -1.20
C ASN A 8 6.49 -7.98 -0.03
N LEU A 9 7.31 -6.92 -0.16
CA LEU A 9 8.17 -6.46 0.93
C LEU A 9 7.35 -6.02 2.15
N LEU A 10 6.24 -5.32 1.95
CA LEU A 10 5.33 -4.94 3.03
C LEU A 10 4.75 -6.17 3.72
N ASN A 11 4.30 -7.17 2.95
CA ASN A 11 3.80 -8.43 3.48
C ASN A 11 4.88 -9.15 4.32
N ASP A 12 6.13 -9.19 3.86
CA ASP A 12 7.24 -9.80 4.60
C ASP A 12 7.52 -9.09 5.94
N ILE A 13 7.51 -7.75 5.93
CA ILE A 13 7.68 -6.94 7.15
C ILE A 13 6.55 -7.23 8.14
N LEU A 14 5.31 -7.28 7.67
CA LEU A 14 4.15 -7.54 8.53
C LEU A 14 4.11 -8.99 9.02
N ASN A 15 4.54 -9.97 8.21
CA ASN A 15 4.67 -11.35 8.64
C ASN A 15 5.68 -11.49 9.80
N LYS A 16 6.84 -10.80 9.71
CA LYS A 16 7.82 -10.76 10.81
C LYS A 16 7.25 -10.14 12.08
N ARG A 17 6.36 -9.16 11.95
CA ARG A 17 5.63 -8.53 13.07
C ARG A 17 4.37 -9.29 13.51
N LYS A 18 4.11 -10.49 12.99
CA LYS A 18 2.89 -11.29 13.23
C LYS A 18 1.58 -10.52 12.98
N SER A 19 1.64 -9.51 12.10
CA SER A 19 0.55 -8.57 11.81
C SER A 19 0.12 -8.63 10.33
N SER A 20 0.61 -9.60 9.56
CA SER A 20 0.25 -9.76 8.14
C SER A 20 -1.25 -9.99 7.93
N HIS A 21 -1.91 -10.71 8.84
CA HIS A 21 -3.35 -10.91 8.81
C HIS A 21 -4.16 -9.62 9.03
N LEU A 22 -3.54 -8.59 9.62
CA LEU A 22 -4.18 -7.30 9.89
C LEU A 22 -4.06 -6.32 8.72
N LEU A 23 -3.31 -6.68 7.66
CA LEU A 23 -3.20 -5.87 6.46
C LEU A 23 -4.50 -5.96 5.65
N SER A 24 -5.10 -4.80 5.39
CA SER A 24 -6.23 -4.63 4.50
C SER A 24 -5.94 -3.52 3.50
N TRP A 25 -6.57 -3.60 2.33
CA TRP A 25 -6.41 -2.63 1.26
C TRP A 25 -7.75 -1.99 0.97
N GLU A 26 -7.79 -0.67 1.00
CA GLU A 26 -8.92 0.10 0.50
C GLU A 26 -8.56 0.69 -0.86
N PHE A 27 -9.50 0.65 -1.80
CA PHE A 27 -9.31 1.19 -3.13
C PHE A 27 -10.45 2.14 -3.45
N GLN A 28 -10.09 3.31 -3.94
CA GLN A 28 -11.02 4.31 -4.43
C GLN A 28 -10.62 4.68 -5.87
N GLN A 29 -11.59 5.16 -6.61
CA GLN A 29 -11.37 5.69 -7.95
C GLN A 29 -12.13 7.00 -8.06
N GLU A 30 -11.42 8.03 -8.49
CA GLU A 30 -11.96 9.38 -8.65
C GLU A 30 -11.63 9.89 -10.06
N GLY A 31 -12.32 10.96 -10.46
CA GLY A 31 -12.05 11.64 -11.73
C GLY A 31 -12.97 11.22 -12.89
N PRO A 32 -12.79 11.86 -14.06
CA PRO A 32 -13.61 11.63 -15.24
C PRO A 32 -13.45 10.20 -15.75
N GLY A 33 -14.50 9.64 -16.37
CA GLY A 33 -14.45 8.28 -16.93
C GLY A 33 -13.33 8.06 -17.98
N HIS A 34 -12.83 9.13 -18.59
CA HIS A 34 -11.71 9.09 -19.56
C HIS A 34 -10.33 9.32 -18.93
N ASP A 35 -10.26 9.75 -17.66
CA ASP A 35 -8.99 9.97 -16.95
C ASP A 35 -9.12 9.62 -15.46
N PRO A 36 -9.40 8.34 -15.13
CA PRO A 36 -9.57 7.93 -13.76
C PRO A 36 -8.25 8.01 -12.98
N VAL A 37 -8.36 8.44 -11.73
CA VAL A 37 -7.30 8.41 -10.74
C VAL A 37 -7.64 7.31 -9.74
N HIS A 38 -6.77 6.33 -9.63
CA HIS A 38 -6.89 5.23 -8.67
C HIS A 38 -6.14 5.58 -7.40
N ILE A 39 -6.82 5.44 -6.28
CA ILE A 39 -6.27 5.65 -4.95
C ILE A 39 -6.26 4.29 -4.25
N ALA A 40 -5.14 3.94 -3.62
CA ALA A 40 -5.00 2.75 -2.79
C ALA A 40 -4.52 3.17 -1.40
N ILE A 41 -5.11 2.58 -0.37
CA ILE A 41 -4.75 2.85 1.02
C ILE A 41 -4.43 1.52 1.69
N ALA A 42 -3.21 1.40 2.22
CA ALA A 42 -2.79 0.27 3.04
C ALA A 42 -3.19 0.54 4.49
N LYS A 43 -4.01 -0.34 5.06
CA LYS A 43 -4.45 -0.26 6.45
C LYS A 43 -3.93 -1.46 7.23
N VAL A 44 -3.29 -1.25 8.37
CA VAL A 44 -2.85 -2.30 9.29
C VAL A 44 -3.65 -2.16 10.57
N SER A 45 -4.39 -3.21 10.93
CA SER A 45 -5.28 -3.19 12.11
C SER A 45 -6.33 -2.08 12.05
N GLY A 46 -6.82 -1.76 10.83
CA GLY A 46 -7.77 -0.68 10.57
C GLY A 46 -7.16 0.73 10.49
N VAL A 47 -5.88 0.90 10.83
CA VAL A 47 -5.17 2.19 10.77
C VAL A 47 -4.51 2.37 9.41
N ALA A 48 -4.77 3.47 8.72
CA ALA A 48 -4.09 3.80 7.48
C ALA A 48 -2.60 4.08 7.75
N VAL A 49 -1.74 3.28 7.13
CA VAL A 49 -0.27 3.38 7.29
C VAL A 49 0.43 3.83 6.00
N GLY A 50 -0.26 3.84 4.86
CA GLY A 50 0.27 4.36 3.61
C GLY A 50 -0.82 4.57 2.58
N GLN A 51 -0.62 5.54 1.68
CA GLN A 51 -1.56 5.87 0.62
C GLN A 51 -0.81 6.02 -0.71
N GLY A 52 -1.48 5.73 -1.81
CA GLY A 52 -0.87 5.82 -3.13
C GLY A 52 -1.90 6.18 -4.16
N THR A 53 -1.52 7.04 -5.08
CA THR A 53 -2.40 7.55 -6.12
C THR A 53 -1.71 7.41 -7.47
N SER A 54 -2.39 6.81 -8.45
CA SER A 54 -1.85 6.63 -9.79
C SER A 54 -2.96 6.45 -10.83
N LYS A 55 -2.59 6.42 -12.11
CA LYS A 55 -3.49 6.10 -13.24
C LYS A 55 -3.88 4.63 -13.30
N THR A 56 -3.23 3.77 -12.51
CA THR A 56 -3.60 2.36 -12.40
C THR A 56 -3.73 1.93 -10.94
N ARG A 57 -4.64 0.99 -10.67
CA ARG A 57 -4.80 0.39 -9.34
C ARG A 57 -3.53 -0.31 -8.85
N LYS A 58 -2.77 -0.92 -9.76
CA LYS A 58 -1.52 -1.64 -9.42
C LYS A 58 -0.46 -0.67 -8.93
N ASP A 59 -0.22 0.42 -9.65
CA ASP A 59 0.81 1.38 -9.29
C ASP A 59 0.42 2.14 -8.02
N ALA A 60 -0.86 2.51 -7.88
CA ALA A 60 -1.38 3.10 -6.66
C ALA A 60 -1.12 2.20 -5.44
N LYS A 61 -1.35 0.88 -5.58
CA LYS A 61 -1.06 -0.11 -4.54
C LYS A 61 0.43 -0.18 -4.20
N GLN A 62 1.31 -0.15 -5.21
CA GLN A 62 2.75 -0.20 -4.99
C GLN A 62 3.29 1.06 -4.29
N ILE A 63 2.74 2.23 -4.63
CA ILE A 63 3.05 3.50 -3.95
C ILE A 63 2.60 3.42 -2.49
N ALA A 64 1.34 3.03 -2.24
CA ALA A 64 0.80 2.86 -0.89
C ALA A 64 1.60 1.86 -0.05
N ALA A 65 2.06 0.76 -0.66
CA ALA A 65 2.93 -0.20 0.01
C ALA A 65 4.28 0.41 0.40
N THR A 66 4.87 1.20 -0.50
CA THR A 66 6.15 1.88 -0.26
C THR A 66 6.06 2.87 0.89
N GLU A 67 4.98 3.66 0.95
CA GLU A 67 4.73 4.55 2.08
C GLU A 67 4.53 3.78 3.39
N ALA A 68 3.71 2.73 3.37
CA ALA A 68 3.46 1.89 4.55
C ALA A 68 4.76 1.27 5.10
N ILE A 69 5.65 0.79 4.22
CA ILE A 69 6.96 0.28 4.63
C ILE A 69 7.75 1.35 5.37
N ARG A 70 7.82 2.58 4.83
CA ARG A 70 8.54 3.70 5.45
C ARG A 70 7.99 4.02 6.83
N VAL A 71 6.67 4.09 6.98
CA VAL A 71 6.01 4.37 8.26
C VAL A 71 6.29 3.26 9.28
N LEU A 72 6.13 2.00 8.87
CA LEU A 72 6.38 0.85 9.74
C LEU A 72 7.84 0.75 10.17
N GLN A 73 8.78 1.07 9.27
CA GLN A 73 10.22 1.07 9.56
C GLN A 73 10.63 2.27 10.44
N ALA A 74 10.04 3.44 10.25
CA ALA A 74 10.29 4.62 11.11
C ALA A 74 9.75 4.43 12.53
N SER A 75 8.76 3.56 12.72
CA SER A 75 8.13 3.26 14.01
C SER A 75 8.81 2.08 14.74
N SER A 76 10.10 1.81 14.46
CA SER A 76 10.87 0.67 14.98
C SER A 76 11.93 1.09 15.99
#